data_AF-A0A919FR39-F1
#
_entry.id   AF-A0A919FR39-F1
#
_cell.length_a   1.000
_cell.length_b   1.000
_cell.length_c   1.000
_cell.angle_alpha   90.00
_cell.angle_beta   90.00
_cell.angle_gamma   90.00
#
_symmetry.space_group_name_H-M   'P 1'
#
loop_
_entity.id
_entity.type
_entity.pdbx_description
1 polymer ?
#
loop_
_entity_poly.entity_id
_entity_poly.type
_entity_poly.pdbx_seq_one_letter_code
_entity_poly.pdbx_strand_id
1 'polypeptide(L)'
;MRVMEVMRRIKGFSTPLGGVDWELPPPQRAVAEKVVVYLEDRRVLTVRRVGMVAVEDRENCVASVLEIRATLTRILMEPDTGDQLAENLKAMRAACRRFLDTVGPDHTGGARSHMLSATFGAALGELRAVFGIQLGIIAARHHVDLPEELTAILPASDTDDE
;
A
#
# COMPACT_ATOMS: atom_id res chain seq x y z
N MET A 1 -15.02 -0.99 -2.52
CA MET A 1 -15.55 -0.97 -1.14
C MET A 1 -15.88 0.46 -0.75
N ARG A 2 -17.07 0.67 -0.15
CA ARG A 2 -17.52 2.00 0.27
C ARG A 2 -16.72 2.49 1.48
N VAL A 3 -16.46 3.80 1.56
CA VAL A 3 -15.75 4.46 2.68
C VAL A 3 -16.22 3.98 4.06
N MET A 4 -17.54 3.84 4.27
CA MET A 4 -18.11 3.43 5.57
C MET A 4 -17.68 2.02 6.00
N GLU A 5 -17.45 1.13 5.04
CA GLU A 5 -17.01 -0.23 5.30
C GLU A 5 -15.51 -0.30 5.59
N VAL A 6 -14.71 0.52 4.89
CA VAL A 6 -13.29 0.73 5.17
C VAL A 6 -13.10 1.28 6.59
N MET A 7 -13.89 2.28 6.97
CA MET A 7 -13.90 2.85 8.32
C MET A 7 -14.19 1.80 9.39
N ARG A 8 -15.12 0.86 9.15
CA ARG A 8 -15.42 -0.21 10.10
C ARG A 8 -14.23 -1.15 10.32
N ARG A 9 -13.45 -1.45 9.27
CA ARG A 9 -12.22 -2.27 9.36
C ARG A 9 -11.11 -1.56 10.14
N ILE A 10 -11.02 -0.24 10.04
CA ILE A 10 -9.97 0.54 10.70
C ILE A 10 -10.31 0.86 12.15
N LYS A 11 -11.60 0.96 12.51
CA LYS A 11 -12.03 1.29 13.88
C LYS A 11 -11.53 0.32 14.96
N GLY A 12 -11.17 -0.93 14.62
CA GLY A 12 -10.48 -1.85 15.53
C GLY A 12 -9.00 -1.53 15.76
N PHE A 13 -8.35 -0.89 14.77
CA PHE A 13 -7.01 -0.32 14.87
C PHE A 13 -7.11 1.09 15.46
N SER A 14 -7.27 1.17 16.79
CA SER A 14 -7.38 2.42 17.55
C SER A 14 -6.13 3.29 17.36
N THR A 15 -6.09 4.10 16.30
CA THR A 15 -5.04 5.12 16.13
C THR A 15 -5.31 6.27 17.10
N PRO A 16 -4.33 6.68 17.93
CA PRO A 16 -4.50 7.69 18.98
C PRO A 16 -4.38 9.11 18.40
N LEU A 17 -5.14 9.42 17.35
CA LEU A 17 -5.15 10.73 16.71
C LEU A 17 -6.53 11.35 16.90
N GLY A 18 -6.70 11.96 18.07
CA GLY A 18 -7.92 12.64 18.48
C GLY A 18 -8.36 13.72 17.49
N GLY A 19 -9.67 13.83 17.33
CA GLY A 19 -10.40 15.07 17.05
C GLY A 19 -9.83 15.99 15.97
N VAL A 20 -9.52 15.48 14.78
CA VAL A 20 -9.24 16.32 13.62
C VAL A 20 -10.49 16.40 12.76
N ASP A 21 -10.89 17.62 12.41
CA ASP A 21 -11.94 17.90 11.43
C ASP A 21 -11.81 16.97 10.23
N TRP A 22 -12.82 16.13 10.02
CA TRP A 22 -12.91 15.20 8.90
C TRP A 22 -13.32 15.90 7.58
N GLU A 23 -13.41 17.24 7.61
CA GLU A 23 -13.54 18.08 6.43
C GLU A 23 -12.17 18.56 5.97
N LEU A 24 -11.62 17.83 5.00
CA LEU A 24 -10.40 18.24 4.31
C LEU A 24 -10.73 19.15 3.12
N PRO A 25 -9.82 20.07 2.75
CA PRO A 25 -9.98 20.89 1.56
C PRO A 25 -10.19 20.01 0.31
N PRO A 26 -11.13 20.36 -0.59
CA PRO A 26 -11.34 19.68 -1.87
C PRO A 26 -10.07 19.29 -2.67
N PRO A 27 -8.99 20.12 -2.74
CA PRO A 27 -7.79 19.72 -3.47
C PRO A 27 -7.11 18.46 -2.92
N GLN A 28 -7.11 18.24 -1.60
CA GLN A 28 -6.45 17.07 -1.00
C GLN A 28 -7.20 15.77 -1.30
N ARG A 29 -8.54 15.84 -1.38
CA ARG A 29 -9.36 14.70 -1.83
C ARG A 29 -9.02 14.31 -3.27
N ALA A 30 -8.88 15.29 -4.17
CA ALA A 30 -8.53 15.01 -5.56
C ALA A 30 -7.14 14.37 -5.69
N VAL A 31 -6.17 14.77 -4.86
CA VAL A 31 -4.85 14.11 -4.81
C VAL A 31 -4.98 12.67 -4.30
N ALA A 32 -5.77 12.44 -3.24
CA ALA A 32 -6.03 11.09 -2.73
C ALA A 32 -6.70 10.17 -3.77
N GLU A 33 -7.68 10.67 -4.52
CA GLU A 33 -8.33 9.94 -5.62
C GLU A 33 -7.31 9.56 -6.70
N LYS A 34 -6.43 10.48 -7.11
CA LYS A 34 -5.35 10.17 -8.06
C LYS A 34 -4.39 9.09 -7.55
N VAL A 35 -4.07 9.09 -6.26
CA VAL A 35 -3.23 8.05 -5.64
C VAL A 35 -3.93 6.69 -5.75
N VAL A 36 -5.22 6.62 -5.42
CA VAL A 36 -6.00 5.37 -5.48
C VAL A 36 -6.06 4.85 -6.92
N VAL A 37 -6.42 5.71 -7.88
CA VAL A 37 -6.46 5.37 -9.32
C VAL A 37 -5.10 4.92 -9.82
N TYR A 38 -4.01 5.53 -9.38
CA TYR A 38 -2.67 5.09 -9.77
C TYR A 38 -2.31 3.71 -9.22
N LEU A 39 -2.72 3.41 -7.98
CA LEU A 39 -2.38 2.17 -7.29
C LEU A 39 -3.26 0.99 -7.69
N GLU A 40 -4.48 1.23 -8.18
CA GLU A 40 -5.39 0.16 -8.61
C GLU A 40 -4.79 -0.71 -9.72
N ASP A 41 -4.05 -0.09 -10.64
CA ASP A 41 -3.38 -0.78 -11.76
C ASP A 41 -2.03 -1.40 -11.37
N ARG A 42 -1.64 -1.33 -10.09
CA ARG A 42 -0.36 -1.86 -9.61
C ARG A 42 -0.50 -3.33 -9.23
N ARG A 43 -0.19 -4.19 -10.20
CA ARG A 43 -0.14 -5.66 -10.05
C ARG A 43 0.62 -6.14 -8.82
N VAL A 44 1.67 -5.43 -8.37
CA VAL A 44 2.41 -5.81 -7.15
C VAL A 44 1.54 -5.72 -5.89
N LEU A 45 0.50 -4.90 -5.88
CA LEU A 45 -0.46 -4.81 -4.77
C LEU A 45 -1.62 -5.79 -4.94
N THR A 46 -2.02 -6.09 -6.18
CA THR A 46 -3.27 -6.80 -6.47
C THR A 46 -3.07 -8.28 -6.87
N VAL A 47 -1.82 -8.74 -7.04
CA VAL A 47 -1.54 -10.15 -7.35
C VAL A 47 -1.99 -11.06 -6.21
N ARG A 48 -2.97 -11.92 -6.51
CA ARG A 48 -3.58 -12.86 -5.58
C ARG A 48 -2.73 -14.12 -5.33
N ARG A 49 -1.80 -14.44 -6.24
CA ARG A 49 -0.90 -15.59 -6.12
C ARG A 49 0.37 -15.19 -5.37
N VAL A 50 0.38 -15.46 -4.06
CA VAL A 50 1.56 -15.30 -3.20
C VAL A 50 2.45 -16.57 -3.22
N GLY A 51 1.86 -17.72 -3.58
CA GLY A 51 2.56 -18.99 -3.68
C GLY A 51 3.23 -19.18 -5.06
N MET A 52 4.55 -19.11 -5.07
CA MET A 52 5.44 -19.32 -6.22
C MET A 52 5.41 -18.19 -7.28
N VAL A 53 5.97 -17.04 -6.89
CA VAL A 53 6.34 -15.97 -7.83
C VAL A 53 7.47 -16.51 -8.71
N ALA A 54 7.22 -16.67 -10.01
CA ALA A 54 8.27 -17.05 -10.96
C ALA A 54 9.38 -15.98 -10.96
N VAL A 55 10.60 -16.31 -11.41
CA VAL A 55 11.69 -15.32 -11.45
C VAL A 55 11.28 -14.07 -12.26
N GLU A 56 10.59 -14.28 -13.39
CA GLU A 56 10.03 -13.22 -14.24
C GLU A 56 9.00 -12.35 -13.48
N ASP A 57 8.20 -12.94 -12.60
CA ASP A 57 7.26 -12.18 -11.77
C ASP A 57 7.96 -11.36 -10.68
N ARG A 58 9.15 -11.77 -10.22
CA ARG A 58 9.93 -11.03 -9.20
C ARG A 58 10.50 -9.74 -9.76
N GLU A 59 11.08 -9.79 -10.95
CA GLU A 59 11.60 -8.60 -11.64
C GLU A 59 10.48 -7.59 -11.91
N ASN A 60 9.32 -8.08 -12.37
CA ASN A 60 8.13 -7.26 -12.56
C ASN A 60 7.64 -6.61 -11.25
N CYS A 61 7.69 -7.32 -10.12
CA CYS A 61 7.37 -6.73 -8.82
C CYS A 61 8.38 -5.65 -8.42
N VAL A 62 9.68 -5.88 -8.59
CA VAL A 62 10.73 -4.89 -8.28
C VAL A 62 10.55 -3.63 -9.13
N ALA A 63 10.33 -3.79 -10.44
CA ALA A 63 10.04 -2.68 -11.34
C ALA A 63 8.79 -1.90 -10.89
N SER A 64 7.71 -2.61 -10.54
CA SER A 64 6.48 -1.99 -10.04
C SER A 64 6.72 -1.19 -8.75
N VAL A 65 7.52 -1.69 -7.80
CA VAL A 65 7.83 -0.97 -6.55
C VAL A 65 8.68 0.27 -6.80
N LEU A 66 9.63 0.21 -7.74
CA LEU A 66 10.42 1.37 -8.15
C LEU A 66 9.53 2.47 -8.74
N GLU A 67 8.60 2.11 -9.63
CA GLU A 67 7.64 3.04 -10.22
C GLU A 67 6.72 3.66 -9.17
N ILE A 68 6.17 2.85 -8.25
CA ILE A 68 5.37 3.35 -7.13
C ILE A 68 6.17 4.35 -6.31
N ARG A 69 7.40 4.00 -5.89
CA ARG A 69 8.25 4.88 -5.10
C ARG A 69 8.54 6.22 -5.79
N ALA A 70 8.79 6.19 -7.10
CA ALA A 70 9.00 7.40 -7.90
C ALA A 70 7.73 8.26 -7.97
N THR A 71 6.57 7.65 -8.21
CA THR A 71 5.30 8.37 -8.27
C THR A 71 4.87 8.95 -6.93
N LEU A 72 4.99 8.19 -5.83
CA LEU A 72 4.74 8.72 -4.49
C LEU A 72 5.64 9.92 -4.17
N THR A 73 6.90 9.90 -4.65
CA THR A 73 7.81 11.04 -4.49
C THR A 73 7.35 12.25 -5.28
N ARG A 74 6.86 12.06 -6.51
CA ARG A 74 6.32 13.14 -7.34
C ARG A 74 5.10 13.79 -6.67
N ILE A 75 4.16 12.97 -6.19
CA ILE A 75 2.96 13.45 -5.51
C ILE A 75 3.36 14.21 -4.23
N LEU A 76 4.29 13.68 -3.43
CA LEU A 76 4.81 14.37 -2.23
C LEU A 76 5.44 15.75 -2.50
N MET A 77 5.83 16.05 -3.74
CA MET A 77 6.34 17.37 -4.13
C MET A 77 5.23 18.35 -4.56
N GLU A 78 3.99 17.87 -4.72
CA GLU A 78 2.84 18.71 -5.06
C GLU A 78 2.40 19.52 -3.83
N PRO A 79 2.15 20.83 -3.99
CA PRO A 79 1.77 21.72 -2.87
C PRO A 79 0.43 21.32 -2.24
N ASP A 80 -0.45 20.71 -3.04
CA ASP A 80 -1.82 20.35 -2.64
C ASP A 80 -1.90 19.01 -1.88
N THR A 81 -0.78 18.33 -1.63
CA THR A 81 -0.78 17.04 -0.92
C THR A 81 -1.33 17.20 0.50
N GLY A 82 -0.94 18.25 1.21
CA GLY A 82 -1.25 18.43 2.63
C GLY A 82 -0.49 17.46 3.55
N ASP A 83 -0.33 17.83 4.82
CA ASP A 83 0.55 17.13 5.76
C ASP A 83 0.08 15.69 6.04
N GLN A 84 -1.23 15.50 6.25
CA GLN A 84 -1.77 14.19 6.61
C GLN A 84 -1.62 13.17 5.47
N LEU A 85 -1.96 13.55 4.23
CA LEU A 85 -1.75 12.66 3.09
C LEU A 85 -0.25 12.42 2.91
N ALA A 86 0.58 13.47 3.03
CA ALA A 86 2.02 13.34 2.90
C ALA A 86 2.63 12.38 3.93
N GLU A 87 2.15 12.34 5.17
CA GLU A 87 2.55 11.34 6.17
C GLU A 87 2.25 9.92 5.70
N ASN A 88 1.03 9.66 5.20
CA ASN A 88 0.66 8.35 4.69
C ASN A 88 1.51 7.95 3.46
N LEU A 89 1.75 8.89 2.52
CA LEU A 89 2.59 8.64 1.34
C LEU A 89 4.06 8.39 1.74
N LYS A 90 4.58 9.08 2.77
CA LYS A 90 5.93 8.84 3.31
C LYS A 90 6.06 7.45 3.91
N ALA A 91 5.05 6.97 4.63
CA ALA A 91 5.03 5.61 5.18
C ALA A 91 5.04 4.55 4.07
N MET A 92 4.19 4.69 3.05
CA MET A 92 4.19 3.81 1.87
C MET A 92 5.53 3.83 1.13
N ARG A 93 6.14 5.01 0.96
CA ARG A 93 7.46 5.15 0.34
C ARG A 93 8.56 4.49 1.16
N ALA A 94 8.47 4.52 2.50
CA ALA A 94 9.40 3.83 3.38
C ALA A 94 9.29 2.30 3.24
N ALA A 95 8.07 1.77 3.14
CA ALA A 95 7.85 0.35 2.87
C ALA A 95 8.43 -0.08 1.51
N CYS A 96 8.30 0.75 0.48
CA CYS A 96 8.94 0.50 -0.82
C CYS A 96 10.46 0.36 -0.70
N ARG A 97 11.12 1.25 0.06
CA ARG A 97 12.58 1.16 0.29
C ARG A 97 12.93 -0.15 1.01
N ARG A 98 12.24 -0.46 2.10
CA ARG A 98 12.49 -1.68 2.86
C ARG A 98 12.32 -2.94 2.03
N PHE A 99 11.30 -2.99 1.16
CA PHE A 99 11.14 -4.07 0.20
C PHE A 99 12.38 -4.20 -0.70
N LEU A 100 12.78 -3.11 -1.36
CA LEU A 100 13.92 -3.08 -2.28
C LEU A 100 15.25 -3.44 -1.59
N ASP A 101 15.45 -2.99 -0.36
CA ASP A 101 16.63 -3.32 0.45
C ASP A 101 16.66 -4.82 0.81
N THR A 102 15.48 -5.42 1.03
CA THR A 102 15.36 -6.85 1.38
C THR A 102 15.54 -7.77 0.17
N VAL A 103 15.09 -7.36 -1.02
CA VAL A 103 15.09 -8.19 -2.25
C VAL A 103 16.24 -7.89 -3.22
N GLY A 104 17.23 -7.08 -2.80
CA GLY A 104 18.24 -6.46 -3.65
C GLY A 104 19.00 -7.37 -4.64
N PRO A 105 19.79 -6.78 -5.56
CA PRO A 105 20.33 -7.44 -6.75
C PRO A 105 21.28 -8.63 -6.52
N ASP A 106 21.77 -8.85 -5.29
CA ASP A 106 22.79 -9.87 -4.93
C ASP A 106 22.26 -11.31 -4.79
N HIS A 107 21.16 -11.68 -5.46
CA HIS A 107 20.54 -13.00 -5.30
C HIS A 107 20.96 -14.03 -6.36
N THR A 108 22.00 -13.75 -7.16
CA THR A 108 22.56 -14.65 -8.17
C THR A 108 23.38 -15.80 -7.55
N GLY A 109 22.71 -16.81 -6.99
CA GLY A 109 23.40 -18.01 -6.48
C GLY A 109 22.48 -19.25 -6.48
N GLY A 110 22.75 -20.17 -7.41
CA GLY A 110 21.87 -21.29 -7.83
C GLY A 110 21.49 -22.37 -6.81
N ALA A 111 21.80 -22.22 -5.52
CA ALA A 111 21.38 -23.14 -4.45
C ALA A 111 20.36 -22.52 -3.46
N ARG A 112 20.01 -21.24 -3.60
CA ARG A 112 19.19 -20.48 -2.63
C ARG A 112 17.72 -20.27 -3.03
N SER A 113 17.26 -20.89 -4.11
CA SER A 113 15.98 -20.57 -4.79
C SER A 113 14.73 -20.58 -3.89
N HIS A 114 14.57 -21.57 -3.00
CA HIS A 114 13.39 -21.64 -2.12
C HIS A 114 13.44 -20.62 -0.98
N MET A 115 14.61 -20.42 -0.37
CA MET A 115 14.79 -19.43 0.70
C MET A 115 14.62 -18.00 0.17
N LEU A 116 15.14 -17.73 -1.04
CA LEU A 116 14.90 -16.48 -1.77
C LEU A 116 13.42 -16.26 -2.08
N SER A 117 12.67 -17.32 -2.44
CA SER A 117 11.23 -17.22 -2.66
C SER A 117 10.44 -16.94 -1.37
N ALA A 118 10.86 -17.49 -0.24
CA ALA A 118 10.22 -17.24 1.05
C ALA A 118 10.49 -15.82 1.55
N THR A 119 11.75 -15.36 1.48
CA THR A 119 12.13 -13.98 1.82
C THR A 119 11.40 -12.96 0.95
N PHE A 120 11.33 -13.21 -0.36
CA PHE A 120 10.58 -12.37 -1.29
C PHE A 120 9.09 -12.33 -0.95
N GLY A 121 8.47 -13.49 -0.70
CA GLY A 121 7.07 -13.58 -0.31
C GLY A 121 6.76 -12.83 0.99
N ALA A 122 7.62 -12.95 1.99
CA ALA A 122 7.51 -12.22 3.25
C ALA A 122 7.64 -10.71 3.07
N ALA A 123 8.66 -10.25 2.31
CA ALA A 123 8.85 -8.82 2.01
C ALA A 123 7.67 -8.23 1.24
N LEU A 124 7.11 -8.99 0.28
CA LEU A 124 5.94 -8.59 -0.48
C LEU A 124 4.67 -8.53 0.38
N GLY A 125 4.49 -9.49 1.28
CA GLY A 125 3.38 -9.50 2.25
C GLY A 125 3.44 -8.28 3.18
N GLU A 126 4.63 -7.95 3.67
CA GLU A 126 4.85 -6.78 4.50
C GLU A 126 4.61 -5.46 3.76
N LEU A 127 5.10 -5.34 2.53
CA LEU A 127 4.81 -4.18 1.67
C LEU A 127 3.29 -3.99 1.54
N ARG A 128 2.55 -5.06 1.21
CA ARG A 128 1.09 -5.01 1.06
C ARG A 128 0.37 -4.67 2.35
N ALA A 129 0.82 -5.19 3.49
CA ALA A 129 0.24 -4.87 4.78
C ALA A 129 0.33 -3.37 5.10
N VAL A 130 1.51 -2.77 4.88
CA VAL A 130 1.68 -1.32 5.08
C VAL A 130 0.78 -0.53 4.12
N PHE A 131 0.76 -0.89 2.83
CA PHE A 131 -0.10 -0.22 1.85
C PHE A 131 -1.59 -0.34 2.22
N GLY A 132 -2.05 -1.51 2.65
CA GLY A 132 -3.42 -1.72 3.09
C GLY A 132 -3.83 -0.82 4.24
N ILE A 133 -2.98 -0.71 5.27
CA ILE A 133 -3.24 0.18 6.41
C ILE A 133 -3.30 1.65 5.95
N GLN A 134 -2.30 2.12 5.18
CA GLN A 134 -2.25 3.51 4.75
C GLN A 134 -3.39 3.86 3.78
N LEU A 135 -3.75 2.96 2.85
CA LEU A 135 -4.90 3.15 1.95
C LEU A 135 -6.22 3.18 2.70
N GLY A 136 -6.36 2.34 3.73
CA GLY A 136 -7.50 2.41 4.63
C GLY A 136 -7.63 3.79 5.27
N ILE A 137 -6.53 4.28 5.87
CA ILE A 137 -6.51 5.59 6.53
C ILE A 137 -6.83 6.71 5.52
N ILE A 138 -6.24 6.67 4.32
CA ILE A 138 -6.50 7.65 3.26
C ILE A 138 -7.97 7.63 2.84
N ALA A 139 -8.53 6.45 2.57
CA ALA A 139 -9.92 6.29 2.16
C ALA A 139 -10.89 6.82 3.22
N ALA A 140 -10.63 6.50 4.50
CA ALA A 140 -11.44 6.97 5.62
C ALA A 140 -11.33 8.49 5.82
N ARG A 141 -10.15 9.08 5.71
CA ARG A 141 -9.94 10.51 5.94
C ARG A 141 -10.44 11.38 4.80
N HIS A 142 -10.13 10.98 3.56
CA HIS A 142 -10.42 11.78 2.37
C HIS A 142 -11.76 11.44 1.72
N HIS A 143 -12.54 10.52 2.31
CA HIS A 143 -13.82 10.03 1.79
C HIS A 143 -13.73 9.54 0.34
N VAL A 144 -12.68 8.74 0.08
CA VAL A 144 -12.39 8.15 -1.22
C VAL A 144 -12.75 6.67 -1.20
N ASP A 145 -13.50 6.22 -2.19
CA ASP A 145 -13.82 4.80 -2.35
C ASP A 145 -12.60 4.03 -2.86
N LEU A 146 -12.45 2.79 -2.39
CA LEU A 146 -11.37 1.90 -2.84
C LEU A 146 -11.88 0.89 -3.87
N PRO A 147 -11.21 0.72 -5.02
CA PRO A 147 -11.46 -0.38 -5.96
C PRO A 147 -11.35 -1.75 -5.30
N GLU A 148 -12.08 -2.74 -5.82
CA GLU A 148 -12.12 -4.10 -5.24
C GLU A 148 -10.71 -4.73 -5.17
N GLU A 149 -9.88 -4.45 -6.17
CA GLU A 149 -8.51 -4.96 -6.28
C GLU A 149 -7.63 -4.52 -5.12
N LEU A 150 -7.81 -3.28 -4.64
CA LEU A 150 -7.08 -2.74 -3.49
C LEU A 150 -7.69 -3.17 -2.15
N THR A 151 -8.93 -3.64 -2.14
CA THR A 151 -9.56 -4.13 -0.89
C THR A 151 -8.96 -5.44 -0.41
N ALA A 152 -8.34 -6.21 -1.30
CA ALA A 152 -7.68 -7.47 -1.00
C ALA A 152 -6.43 -7.33 -0.10
N ILE A 153 -5.82 -6.14 -0.06
CA ILE A 153 -4.66 -5.85 0.80
C ILE A 153 -5.03 -5.14 2.10
N LEU A 154 -6.31 -4.75 2.27
CA LEU A 154 -6.76 -4.15 3.52
C LEU A 154 -6.64 -5.16 4.66
N PRO A 155 -6.39 -4.69 5.89
CA PRO A 155 -6.46 -5.55 7.06
C PRO A 155 -7.83 -6.25 7.12
N ALA A 156 -7.83 -7.47 7.66
CA ALA A 156 -9.06 -8.20 7.92
C ALA A 156 -10.00 -7.34 8.80
N SER A 157 -11.31 -7.49 8.60
CA SER A 157 -12.28 -6.95 9.55
C SER A 157 -12.21 -7.76 10.84
N ASP A 158 -12.12 -7.10 11.99
CA ASP A 158 -12.27 -7.73 13.32
C ASP A 158 -13.70 -8.24 13.60
N THR A 159 -14.51 -8.45 12.56
CA THR A 159 -15.70 -9.28 12.69
C THR A 159 -15.20 -10.71 12.71
N ASP A 160 -14.79 -11.16 13.89
CA ASP A 160 -14.76 -12.58 14.23
C ASP A 160 -16.11 -13.17 13.78
N ASP A 161 -16.04 -14.14 12.87
CA ASP A 161 -17.19 -14.95 12.49
C ASP A 161 -17.69 -15.66 13.76
N GLU A 162 -18.88 -15.26 14.22
CA GLU A 162 -19.68 -15.98 15.22
C GLU A 162 -20.45 -17.13 14.55
#